data_AF-A0A7X6PX83-F1
#
_entry.id   AF-A0A7X6PX83-F1
#
_cell.length_a   1.000
_cell.length_b   1.000
_cell.length_c   1.000
_cell.angle_alpha   90.00
_cell.angle_beta   90.00
_cell.angle_gamma   90.00
#
_symmetry.space_group_name_H-M   'P 1'
#
loop_
_entity.id
_entity.type
_entity.pdbx_description
1 polymer ?
#
loop_
_entity_poly.entity_id
_entity_poly.type
_entity_poly.pdbx_seq_one_letter_code
_entity_poly.pdbx_strand_id
1 'polypeptide(L)'
;MKANERSGNLVKFCIYLLVAILINVAGFTLYFRLDLTANRAFSISDVSRKAVSTLEEPLTIYVFFTKNLPAPYNSVEKYLRDLLEEYALSGNRYFNYRFYHVSAQEGGLDNEVKEDQQLAE
;
A
#
# COMPACT_ATOMS: atom_id res chain seq x y z
N MET A 1 -59.94 5.98 5.25
CA MET A 1 -58.76 5.16 4.89
C MET A 1 -57.51 6.06 4.84
N LYS A 2 -56.72 6.16 5.93
CA LYS A 2 -55.42 6.89 5.94
C LYS A 2 -54.32 6.20 6.77
N ALA A 3 -54.66 5.15 7.51
CA ALA A 3 -53.71 4.42 8.35
C ALA A 3 -52.73 3.54 7.53
N ASN A 4 -53.16 3.02 6.38
CA ASN A 4 -52.35 2.11 5.56
C ASN A 4 -51.15 2.80 4.87
N GLU A 5 -51.29 4.08 4.52
CA GLU A 5 -50.20 4.85 3.89
C GLU A 5 -49.06 5.16 4.87
N ARG A 6 -49.38 5.40 6.15
CA ARG A 6 -48.37 5.63 7.20
C ARG A 6 -47.53 4.38 7.46
N SER A 7 -48.14 3.20 7.51
CA SER A 7 -47.42 1.93 7.67
C SER A 7 -46.53 1.62 6.47
N GLY A 8 -47.00 1.86 5.24
CA GLY A 8 -46.19 1.69 4.04
C GLY A 8 -44.98 2.62 3.99
N ASN A 9 -45.14 3.87 4.44
CA ASN A 9 -44.04 4.83 4.54
C ASN A 9 -43.04 4.47 5.64
N LEU A 10 -43.51 3.95 6.78
CA LEU A 10 -42.64 3.47 7.86
C LEU A 10 -41.83 2.25 7.44
N VAL A 11 -42.43 1.29 6.74
CA VAL A 11 -41.72 0.11 6.20
C VAL A 11 -40.66 0.54 5.20
N LYS A 12 -40.97 1.46 4.28
CA LYS A 12 -39.98 2.04 3.36
C LYS A 12 -38.84 2.74 4.09
N PHE A 13 -39.16 3.52 5.12
CA PHE A 13 -38.17 4.19 5.95
C PHE A 13 -37.24 3.20 6.66
N CYS A 14 -37.79 2.14 7.27
CA CYS A 14 -37.01 1.08 7.90
C CYS A 14 -36.12 0.34 6.89
N ILE A 15 -36.61 0.09 5.67
CA ILE A 15 -35.80 -0.52 4.59
C ILE A 15 -34.64 0.40 4.21
N TYR A 16 -34.89 1.70 4.00
CA TYR A 16 -33.81 2.64 3.68
C TYR A 16 -32.78 2.77 4.80
N LEU A 17 -33.23 2.80 6.06
CA LEU A 17 -32.35 2.81 7.23
C LEU A 17 -31.46 1.56 7.26
N LEU A 18 -32.06 0.39 7.05
CA LEU A 18 -31.35 -0.89 7.02
C LEU A 18 -30.31 -0.92 5.89
N VAL A 19 -30.67 -0.47 4.68
CA VAL A 19 -29.74 -0.37 3.55
C VAL A 19 -28.59 0.60 3.87
N ALA A 20 -28.86 1.75 4.46
CA ALA A 20 -27.83 2.72 4.85
C ALA A 20 -26.85 2.13 5.88
N ILE A 21 -27.36 1.38 6.87
CA ILE A 21 -26.54 0.67 7.85
C ILE A 21 -25.68 -0.40 7.16
N LEU A 22 -26.26 -1.21 6.26
CA LEU A 22 -25.51 -2.23 5.51
C LEU A 22 -24.40 -1.61 4.65
N ILE A 23 -24.67 -0.49 3.97
CA ILE A 23 -23.65 0.23 3.19
C ILE A 23 -22.52 0.72 4.10
N ASN A 24 -22.86 1.25 5.28
CA ASN A 24 -21.86 1.73 6.24
C ASN A 24 -20.97 0.59 6.76
N VAL A 25 -21.57 -0.54 7.14
CA VAL A 25 -20.85 -1.76 7.57
C VAL A 25 -20.02 -2.34 6.42
N ALA A 26 -20.55 -2.37 5.20
CA ALA A 26 -19.80 -2.77 4.01
C ALA A 26 -18.59 -1.86 3.78
N GLY A 27 -18.72 -0.55 4.00
CA GLY A 27 -17.62 0.41 3.90
C GLY A 27 -16.47 0.18 4.91
N PHE A 28 -16.78 -0.40 6.08
CA PHE A 28 -15.75 -0.78 7.05
C PHE A 28 -15.09 -2.14 6.76
N THR A 29 -15.77 -3.03 6.03
CA THR A 29 -15.32 -4.41 5.79
C THR A 29 -14.71 -4.61 4.40
N LEU A 30 -15.16 -3.89 3.38
CA LEU A 30 -14.57 -3.87 2.05
C LEU A 30 -13.50 -2.78 1.96
N TYR A 31 -12.25 -3.14 2.23
CA TYR A 31 -11.11 -2.33 1.80
C TYR A 31 -10.94 -2.46 0.28
N PHE A 32 -11.52 -1.53 -0.47
CA PHE A 32 -11.31 -1.43 -1.92
C PHE A 32 -10.51 -0.17 -2.26
N ARG A 33 -9.23 -0.34 -2.60
CA ARG A 33 -8.39 0.75 -3.12
C ARG A 33 -8.49 0.77 -4.64
N LEU A 34 -9.30 1.68 -5.17
CA LEU A 34 -9.31 1.98 -6.62
C LEU A 34 -8.31 3.10 -6.91
N ASP A 35 -7.31 2.82 -7.74
CA ASP A 35 -6.48 3.84 -8.36
C ASP A 35 -7.28 4.52 -9.47
N LEU A 36 -7.73 5.76 -9.22
CA LEU A 36 -8.50 6.59 -10.16
C LEU A 36 -7.62 7.48 -11.05
N THR A 37 -6.29 7.33 -11.00
CA THR A 37 -5.39 8.12 -11.84
C THR A 37 -5.48 7.66 -13.30
N ALA A 38 -5.36 8.60 -14.24
CA ALA A 38 -5.64 8.38 -15.66
C ALA A 38 -4.83 7.24 -16.32
N ASN A 39 -3.70 6.83 -15.72
CA ASN A 39 -2.85 5.74 -16.21
C ASN A 39 -2.45 4.75 -15.12
N ARG A 40 -3.14 4.72 -13.96
CA ARG A 40 -2.69 3.95 -12.78
C ARG A 40 -1.21 4.19 -12.47
N ALA A 41 -0.79 5.46 -12.49
CA ALA A 41 0.63 5.83 -12.51
C ALA A 41 1.40 5.37 -11.26
N PHE A 42 0.69 4.97 -10.22
CA PHE A 42 1.21 4.48 -8.96
C PHE A 42 1.03 2.96 -8.78
N SER A 43 0.51 2.25 -9.78
CA SER A 43 0.30 0.80 -9.75
C SER A 43 1.31 0.06 -10.64
N ILE A 44 1.77 -1.11 -10.20
CA ILE A 44 2.59 -1.99 -11.04
C ILE A 44 1.73 -2.73 -12.08
N SER A 45 2.35 -3.15 -13.19
CA SER A 45 1.67 -3.93 -14.24
C SER A 45 1.16 -5.28 -13.73
N ASP A 46 0.15 -5.86 -14.39
CA ASP A 46 -0.35 -7.19 -14.05
C ASP A 46 0.72 -8.27 -14.21
N VAL A 47 1.64 -8.10 -15.16
CA VAL A 47 2.79 -8.99 -15.36
C VAL A 47 3.76 -8.90 -14.17
N SER A 48 4.07 -7.68 -13.71
CA SER A 48 4.88 -7.43 -12.52
C SER A 48 4.27 -8.08 -11.28
N ARG A 49 2.96 -7.89 -11.06
CA ARG A 49 2.20 -8.50 -9.96
C ARG A 49 2.29 -10.02 -10.00
N LYS A 50 2.12 -10.63 -11.19
CA LYS A 50 2.23 -12.08 -11.35
C LYS A 50 3.64 -12.58 -11.08
N ALA A 51 4.66 -11.85 -11.53
CA ALA A 51 6.06 -12.23 -11.30
C ALA A 51 6.40 -12.27 -9.81
N VAL A 52 6.07 -11.22 -9.04
CA VAL A 52 6.42 -11.20 -7.59
C VAL A 52 5.54 -12.10 -6.72
N SER A 53 4.30 -12.38 -7.14
CA SER A 53 3.41 -13.30 -6.41
C SER A 53 3.79 -14.77 -6.60
N THR A 54 4.52 -15.11 -7.66
CA THR A 54 4.94 -16.48 -8.01
C THR A 54 6.39 -16.79 -7.69
N LEU A 55 7.08 -15.93 -6.93
CA LEU A 55 8.43 -16.20 -6.46
C LEU A 55 8.46 -17.53 -5.68
N GLU A 56 9.41 -18.40 -6.03
CA GLU A 56 9.67 -19.67 -5.33
C GLU A 56 10.85 -19.56 -4.35
N GLU A 57 11.70 -18.55 -4.54
CA GLU A 57 12.88 -18.29 -3.71
C GLU A 57 12.89 -16.83 -3.21
N PRO A 58 13.53 -16.55 -2.05
CA PRO A 58 13.67 -15.19 -1.51
C PRO A 58 14.36 -14.23 -2.49
N LEU A 59 13.70 -13.10 -2.77
CA LEU A 59 14.24 -11.98 -3.55
C LEU A 59 14.30 -10.75 -2.64
N THR A 60 15.51 -10.27 -2.35
CA THR A 60 15.71 -9.04 -1.59
C THR A 60 16.36 -7.97 -2.45
N ILE A 61 15.72 -6.80 -2.57
CA ILE A 61 16.26 -5.64 -3.27
C ILE A 61 16.93 -4.70 -2.26
N TYR A 62 18.24 -4.49 -2.41
CA TYR A 62 18.99 -3.54 -1.61
C TYR A 62 19.16 -2.23 -2.36
N VAL A 63 18.63 -1.14 -1.81
CA VAL A 63 18.67 0.19 -2.41
C VAL A 63 19.64 1.07 -1.67
N PHE A 64 20.67 1.56 -2.34
CA PHE A 64 21.62 2.52 -1.78
C PHE A 64 21.27 3.92 -2.29
N PHE A 65 20.95 4.84 -1.38
CA PHE A 65 20.43 6.15 -1.74
C PHE A 65 21.13 7.29 -1.00
N THR A 66 21.57 8.31 -1.73
CA THR A 66 22.15 9.53 -1.14
C THR A 66 21.04 10.48 -0.72
N LYS A 67 21.05 10.94 0.54
CA LYS A 67 20.04 11.89 1.05
C LYS A 67 20.19 13.27 0.41
N ASN A 68 19.10 14.04 0.44
CA ASN A 68 19.06 15.46 0.09
C ASN A 68 19.53 15.78 -1.34
N LEU A 69 19.19 14.92 -2.31
CA LEU A 69 19.46 15.20 -3.71
C LEU A 69 18.81 16.54 -4.13
N PRO A 70 19.53 17.40 -4.87
CA PRO A 70 18.95 18.65 -5.37
C PRO A 70 17.86 18.37 -6.40
N ALA A 71 17.02 19.36 -6.65
CA ALA A 71 16.09 19.32 -7.76
C ALA A 71 16.84 19.04 -9.08
N PRO A 72 16.28 18.21 -9.99
CA PRO A 72 14.92 17.65 -9.97
C PRO A 72 14.79 16.28 -9.23
N TYR A 73 15.84 15.79 -8.58
CA TYR A 73 15.89 14.41 -8.06
C TYR A 73 15.44 14.26 -6.60
N ASN A 74 15.02 15.35 -5.97
CA ASN A 74 14.57 15.40 -4.58
C ASN A 74 13.32 14.54 -4.29
N SER A 75 12.61 14.05 -5.31
CA SER A 75 11.46 13.15 -5.17
C SER A 75 11.75 11.68 -5.50
N VAL A 76 12.93 11.35 -6.02
CA VAL A 76 13.24 10.01 -6.55
C VAL A 76 13.20 8.95 -5.46
N GLU A 77 13.69 9.26 -4.26
CA GLU A 77 13.66 8.32 -3.14
C GLU A 77 12.22 7.91 -2.81
N LYS A 78 11.34 8.91 -2.69
CA LYS A 78 9.93 8.68 -2.38
C LYS A 78 9.28 7.84 -3.47
N TYR A 79 9.48 8.20 -4.74
CA TYR A 79 8.95 7.44 -5.86
C TYR A 79 9.39 5.98 -5.84
N LEU A 80 10.68 5.71 -5.57
CA LEU A 80 11.20 4.35 -5.51
C LEU A 80 10.67 3.57 -4.30
N ARG A 81 10.51 4.23 -3.14
CA ARG A 81 9.89 3.62 -1.95
C ARG A 81 8.45 3.21 -2.24
N ASP A 82 7.65 4.14 -2.76
CA ASP A 82 6.24 3.91 -3.11
C ASP A 82 6.13 2.74 -4.13
N LEU A 83 7.03 2.68 -5.12
CA LEU A 83 7.07 1.60 -6.10
C LEU A 83 7.38 0.24 -5.46
N LEU A 84 8.43 0.15 -4.64
CA LEU A 84 8.85 -1.10 -4.00
C LEU A 84 7.83 -1.58 -2.96
N GLU A 85 7.10 -0.66 -2.32
CA GLU A 85 5.98 -0.99 -1.45
C GLU A 85 4.84 -1.67 -2.24
N GLU A 86 4.48 -1.16 -3.42
CA GLU A 86 3.45 -1.80 -4.28
C GLU A 86 3.88 -3.20 -4.74
N TYR A 87 5.17 -3.41 -5.02
CA TYR A 87 5.71 -4.75 -5.27
C TYR A 87 5.59 -5.66 -4.04
N ALA A 88 5.87 -5.17 -2.84
CA ALA A 88 5.77 -5.94 -1.60
C ALA A 88 4.32 -6.31 -1.27
N LEU A 89 3.37 -5.39 -1.48
CA LEU A 89 1.94 -5.66 -1.32
C LEU A 89 1.42 -6.67 -2.35
N SER A 90 2.04 -6.71 -3.54
CA SER A 90 1.69 -7.61 -4.63
C SER A 90 2.41 -8.96 -4.57
N GLY A 91 3.51 -9.03 -3.83
CA GLY A 91 4.38 -10.20 -3.71
C GLY A 91 3.93 -11.17 -2.62
N ASN A 92 4.55 -12.35 -2.61
CA ASN A 92 4.41 -13.29 -1.51
C ASN A 92 5.52 -13.06 -0.46
N ARG A 93 5.63 -13.95 0.55
CA ARG A 93 6.62 -13.87 1.64
C ARG A 93 8.09 -13.74 1.19
N TYR A 94 8.40 -14.07 -0.06
CA TYR A 94 9.76 -14.08 -0.59
C TYR A 94 10.23 -12.73 -1.10
N PHE A 95 9.32 -11.80 -1.43
CA PHE A 95 9.72 -10.46 -1.87
C PHE A 95 10.04 -9.56 -0.68
N ASN A 96 11.25 -9.00 -0.66
CA ASN A 96 11.71 -8.07 0.36
C ASN A 96 12.48 -6.91 -0.28
N TYR A 97 12.54 -5.77 0.40
CA TYR A 97 13.43 -4.68 0.04
C TYR A 97 14.00 -3.99 1.29
N ARG A 98 15.14 -3.34 1.14
CA ARG A 98 15.84 -2.59 2.19
C ARG A 98 16.46 -1.34 1.58
N PHE A 99 16.41 -0.22 2.31
CA PHE A 99 17.06 1.02 1.92
C PHE A 99 18.28 1.23 2.81
N TYR A 100 19.35 1.74 2.22
CA TYR A 100 20.54 2.18 2.91
C TYR A 100 20.88 3.57 2.46
N HIS A 101 21.21 4.43 3.41
CA HIS A 101 21.70 5.76 3.10
C HIS A 101 23.21 5.76 3.05
N VAL A 102 23.76 6.24 1.93
CA VAL A 102 25.20 6.34 1.73
C VAL A 102 25.59 7.81 1.76
N SER A 103 26.51 8.18 2.64
CA SER A 103 27.11 9.52 2.67
C SER A 103 28.56 9.44 2.18
N ALA A 104 29.04 10.46 1.46
CA ALA A 104 30.38 10.46 0.88
C ALA A 104 31.51 10.60 1.93
N GLN A 105 31.18 10.91 3.18
CA GLN A 105 32.14 11.28 4.20
C GLN A 105 32.49 10.15 5.17
N GLU A 106 31.71 9.07 5.19
CA GLU A 106 31.99 7.89 5.99
C GLU A 106 31.62 6.65 5.19
N GLY A 107 32.49 5.64 5.18
CA GLY A 107 32.15 4.28 4.77
C GLY A 107 31.16 3.62 5.76
N GLY A 108 30.12 4.36 6.15
CA GLY A 108 29.11 3.99 7.12
C GLY A 108 27.86 3.51 6.40
N LEU A 109 27.56 2.22 6.54
CA LEU A 109 26.17 1.77 6.52
C LEU A 109 25.51 2.38 7.74
N ASP A 110 24.85 3.52 7.55
CA ASP A 110 24.24 4.28 8.62
C ASP A 110 23.11 3.48 9.30
N ASN A 111 23.38 3.09 10.54
CA ASN A 111 22.48 2.78 11.66
C ASN A 111 21.44 1.65 11.55
N GLU A 112 20.92 1.29 10.37
CA GLU A 112 19.95 0.18 10.23
C GLU A 112 20.63 -1.20 10.38
N VAL A 113 21.87 -1.34 9.90
CA VAL A 113 22.64 -2.61 10.04
C VAL A 113 23.00 -2.91 11.50
N LYS A 114 23.06 -1.90 12.36
CA LYS A 114 23.34 -2.10 13.78
C LYS A 114 22.13 -2.60 14.57
N GLU A 115 20.91 -2.22 14.19
CA GLU A 115 19.68 -2.71 14.83
C GLU A 115 19.35 -4.16 14.41
N ASP A 116 19.50 -4.51 13.13
CA ASP A 116 19.28 -5.88 12.65
C ASP A 116 20.27 -6.90 13.27
N GLN A 117 21.49 -6.47 13.62
CA GLN A 117 22.46 -7.32 14.32
C GLN A 117 22.13 -7.53 15.80
N GLN A 118 21.46 -6.57 16.46
CA GLN A 118 21.08 -6.68 17.88
C GLN A 118 19.83 -7.54 18.13
N LEU A 119 19.04 -7.82 17.09
CA LEU A 119 17.88 -8.73 17.17
C LEU A 119 18.27 -10.20 16.91
N ALA A 120 19.50 -10.46 16.47
CA ALA A 120 20.01 -11.78 16.13
C ALA A 120 20.95 -12.37 17.20
N GLU A 121 21.21 -11.64 18.29
CA GLU A 121 21.83 -12.12 19.54
C GLU A 121 20.78 -12.32 20.64
#